data_AF-A0A952J7J3-F1
#
_entry.id   AF-A0A952J7J3-F1
#
_cell.length_a   1.000
_cell.length_b   1.000
_cell.length_c   1.000
_cell.angle_alpha   90.00
_cell.angle_beta   90.00
_cell.angle_gamma   90.00
#
_symmetry.space_group_name_H-M   'P 1'
#
loop_
_entity.id
_entity.type
_entity.pdbx_description
1 polymer ?
#
loop_
_entity_poly.entity_id
_entity_poly.type
_entity_poly.pdbx_seq_one_letter_code
_entity_poly.pdbx_strand_id
1 'polypeptide(L)'
;MNTFFKSTGSVALAAALVLLAACKEDAQLPDNLVAFQASELGFADTETQLEITITFSREVAAAGNLTIGITENGLQYGSDYTTAPAASANLITIPVAKGSTQASFIVSKAEAVLLDGDETLVFSIAQLPAALVLAGRTQLTLAFAEIVAAAGSMEINGGGATYPHKVFIDLSANRQIAVNRTAWDLGFYSGEEFRVILNSSNTMMAAVTDKTDLAAVTNADTALLRNRLSSEAVFAAINSSSAPEWVAGSINWIDDPAGDLTKTAIAPVSATVSENKVYIINRGVGPGSPAPALGWKKIRVLRTASGYTLQHADINATTFTEVQVQKNSTYEFQYVSFASGVVAVEPARTRWDLAWTGFHNSTNFGTGPIPYYYQDIILQNRVGVETVQVLTSTKTYEAFSEADLTDLSFGVQSQINIGPNWRSGGGPTSAAAIRTDRFYVIKDADGNYYKLKFTALTTGGERGKPQFEFALVKKGV
;
A
#
# COMPACT_ATOMS: atom_id res chain seq x y z
N MET A 1 61.69 -37.25 60.63
CA MET A 1 60.67 -36.31 61.17
C MET A 1 60.94 -34.96 60.54
N ASN A 2 59.89 -34.28 60.09
CA ASN A 2 59.84 -33.01 59.35
C ASN A 2 59.75 -33.12 57.82
N THR A 3 58.49 -33.00 57.41
CA THR A 3 57.84 -32.72 56.13
C THR A 3 58.30 -31.44 55.44
N PHE A 4 57.77 -31.21 54.23
CA PHE A 4 57.88 -30.06 53.29
C PHE A 4 58.86 -30.35 52.12
N PHE A 5 58.53 -30.25 50.83
CA PHE A 5 57.48 -29.56 50.08
C PHE A 5 57.11 -30.38 48.82
N LYS A 6 55.85 -30.28 48.36
CA LYS A 6 55.33 -30.97 47.17
C LYS A 6 55.81 -30.33 45.86
N SER A 7 56.22 -31.24 44.97
CA SER A 7 56.36 -31.19 43.51
C SER A 7 55.16 -30.57 42.76
N THR A 8 55.47 -29.79 41.71
CA THR A 8 55.01 -29.91 40.29
C THR A 8 55.40 -28.59 39.61
N GLY A 9 56.19 -28.48 38.54
CA GLY A 9 56.33 -29.35 37.37
C GLY A 9 55.94 -28.52 36.13
N SER A 10 56.76 -27.53 35.77
CA SER A 10 56.53 -26.61 34.65
C SER A 10 56.88 -27.26 33.31
N VAL A 11 55.91 -27.40 32.41
CA VAL A 11 56.15 -27.72 30.99
C VAL A 11 55.61 -26.57 30.16
N ALA A 12 56.52 -25.86 29.50
CA ALA A 12 56.22 -24.84 28.51
C ALA A 12 55.87 -25.52 27.18
N LEU A 13 54.71 -25.19 26.61
CA LEU A 13 54.38 -25.49 25.22
C LEU A 13 53.89 -24.21 24.55
N ALA A 14 54.73 -23.67 23.66
CA ALA A 14 54.43 -22.51 22.84
C ALA A 14 53.42 -22.91 21.75
N ALA A 15 52.21 -22.34 21.79
CA ALA A 15 51.24 -22.45 20.70
C ALA A 15 51.34 -21.21 19.81
N ALA A 16 51.82 -21.40 18.59
CA ALA A 16 51.82 -20.41 17.53
C ALA A 16 50.37 -20.09 17.11
N LEU A 17 49.96 -18.83 17.28
CA LEU A 17 48.67 -18.34 16.82
C LEU A 17 48.76 -18.07 15.31
N VAL A 18 48.27 -19.01 14.50
CA VAL A 18 48.07 -18.78 13.06
C VAL A 18 46.80 -17.93 12.92
N LEU A 19 46.99 -16.63 12.67
CA LEU A 19 45.93 -15.73 12.23
C LEU A 19 45.50 -16.12 10.81
N LEU A 20 44.46 -16.95 10.71
CA LEU A 20 43.70 -17.12 9.47
C LEU A 20 42.95 -15.81 9.20
N ALA A 21 43.55 -14.93 8.40
CA ALA A 21 42.84 -13.86 7.72
C ALA A 21 41.90 -14.50 6.70
N ALA A 22 40.67 -14.81 7.11
CA ALA A 22 39.60 -15.16 6.20
C ALA A 22 39.24 -13.88 5.42
N CYS A 23 39.78 -13.75 4.21
CA CYS A 23 39.21 -12.85 3.20
C CYS A 23 37.78 -13.30 2.96
N LYS A 24 36.79 -12.58 3.50
CA LYS A 24 35.46 -12.57 2.89
C LYS A 24 35.65 -11.95 1.52
N GLU A 25 35.68 -12.76 0.48
CA GLU A 25 35.28 -12.26 -0.84
C GLU A 25 33.83 -11.78 -0.66
N ASP A 26 33.63 -10.47 -0.71
CA ASP A 26 32.30 -9.90 -0.74
C ASP A 26 31.60 -10.46 -1.97
N ALA A 27 30.59 -11.31 -1.74
CA ALA A 27 29.79 -11.87 -2.82
C ALA A 27 29.28 -10.72 -3.71
N GLN A 28 29.57 -10.80 -5.00
CA GLN A 28 29.11 -9.80 -5.96
C GLN A 28 27.59 -9.72 -5.89
N LEU A 29 27.07 -8.54 -5.55
CA LEU A 29 25.64 -8.30 -5.53
C LEU A 29 25.08 -8.50 -6.95
N PRO A 30 23.86 -9.04 -7.10
CA PRO A 30 23.25 -9.23 -8.41
C PRO A 30 23.10 -7.91 -9.17
N ASP A 31 22.98 -7.97 -10.49
CA ASP A 31 22.81 -6.78 -11.33
C ASP A 31 21.63 -5.91 -10.85
N ASN A 32 21.83 -4.58 -10.86
CA ASN A 32 20.75 -3.65 -10.60
C ASN A 32 20.02 -3.36 -11.92
N LEU A 33 18.83 -3.93 -12.05
CA LEU A 33 18.08 -3.94 -13.30
C LEU A 33 17.20 -2.69 -13.38
N VAL A 34 17.11 -2.09 -14.57
CA VAL A 34 16.28 -0.91 -14.84
C VAL A 34 15.25 -1.18 -15.94
N ALA A 35 14.01 -0.76 -15.70
CA ALA A 35 12.88 -0.92 -16.61
C ALA A 35 11.82 0.17 -16.40
N PHE A 36 11.05 0.49 -17.43
CA PHE A 36 9.79 1.22 -17.25
C PHE A 36 8.82 0.39 -16.38
N GLN A 37 8.00 1.06 -15.59
CA GLN A 37 6.98 0.42 -14.74
C GLN A 37 5.84 -0.22 -15.55
N ALA A 38 5.60 0.28 -16.76
CA ALA A 38 4.59 -0.21 -17.70
C ALA A 38 5.17 -0.21 -19.12
N SER A 39 4.59 -1.01 -20.01
CA SER A 39 4.91 -1.00 -21.45
C SER A 39 4.00 -0.04 -22.23
N GLU A 40 2.82 0.24 -21.69
CA GLU A 40 1.83 1.12 -22.30
C GLU A 40 1.05 1.84 -21.20
N LEU A 41 0.71 3.12 -21.43
CA LEU A 41 -0.12 3.97 -20.58
C LEU A 41 -1.02 4.87 -21.45
N GLY A 42 -2.18 5.27 -20.93
CA GLY A 42 -3.12 6.16 -21.64
C GLY A 42 -3.39 7.49 -20.93
N PHE A 43 -3.05 8.62 -21.53
CA PHE A 43 -3.15 9.97 -20.97
C PHE A 43 -4.53 10.58 -21.23
N ALA A 44 -5.46 10.40 -20.29
CA ALA A 44 -6.86 10.79 -20.46
C ALA A 44 -7.05 12.29 -20.65
N ASP A 45 -8.11 12.71 -21.36
CA ASP A 45 -8.39 14.13 -21.63
C ASP A 45 -8.66 14.97 -20.38
N THR A 46 -9.13 14.31 -19.31
CA THR A 46 -9.34 14.93 -18.01
C THR A 46 -8.04 15.10 -17.20
N GLU A 47 -6.94 14.48 -17.63
CA GLU A 47 -5.63 14.58 -16.99
C GLU A 47 -4.79 15.67 -17.69
N THR A 48 -4.20 16.57 -16.91
CA THR A 48 -3.29 17.62 -17.44
C THR A 48 -1.82 17.23 -17.37
N GLN A 49 -1.48 16.30 -16.49
CA GLN A 49 -0.12 15.79 -16.29
C GLN A 49 -0.15 14.32 -15.90
N LEU A 50 0.91 13.60 -16.27
CA LEU A 50 1.10 12.21 -15.94
C LEU A 50 2.56 11.96 -15.53
N GLU A 51 2.77 11.25 -14.42
CA GLU A 51 4.10 10.80 -14.01
C GLU A 51 4.43 9.45 -14.66
N ILE A 52 5.61 9.38 -15.27
CA ILE A 52 6.17 8.17 -15.86
C ILE A 52 7.25 7.63 -14.92
N THR A 53 7.05 6.41 -14.43
CA THR A 53 7.94 5.76 -13.46
C THR A 53 8.88 4.75 -14.12
N ILE A 54 10.15 4.81 -13.73
CA ILE A 54 11.20 3.84 -14.03
C ILE A 54 11.62 3.18 -12.71
N THR A 55 11.68 1.86 -12.68
CA THR A 55 11.99 1.07 -11.48
C THR A 55 13.39 0.49 -11.53
N PHE A 56 14.02 0.36 -10.37
CA PHE A 56 15.30 -0.31 -10.17
C PHE A 56 15.13 -1.54 -9.28
N SER A 57 15.76 -2.67 -9.62
CA SER A 57 15.62 -3.91 -8.83
C SER A 57 16.20 -3.81 -7.42
N ARG A 58 17.09 -2.85 -7.18
CA ARG A 58 17.65 -2.50 -5.86
C ARG A 58 18.06 -1.04 -5.80
N GLU A 59 18.40 -0.58 -4.60
CA GLU A 59 18.95 0.76 -4.38
C GLU A 59 20.18 1.03 -5.27
N VAL A 60 20.21 2.19 -5.94
CA VAL A 60 21.34 2.57 -6.78
C VAL A 60 22.57 2.89 -5.92
N ALA A 61 23.71 2.25 -6.21
CA ALA A 61 24.91 2.34 -5.39
C ALA A 61 25.63 3.71 -5.46
N ALA A 62 25.44 4.45 -6.56
CA ALA A 62 26.03 5.76 -6.79
C ALA A 62 25.07 6.67 -7.58
N ALA A 63 25.19 7.98 -7.40
CA ALA A 63 24.41 8.92 -8.18
C ALA A 63 24.85 8.93 -9.66
N GLY A 64 23.94 9.25 -10.56
CA GLY A 64 24.20 9.32 -12.00
C GLY A 64 23.02 9.88 -12.78
N ASN A 65 23.10 9.88 -14.10
CA ASN A 65 22.04 10.36 -14.97
C ASN A 65 21.47 9.21 -15.81
N LEU A 66 20.15 9.12 -15.83
CA LEU A 66 19.38 8.28 -16.74
C LEU A 66 18.87 9.16 -17.89
N THR A 67 19.11 8.75 -19.13
CA THR A 67 18.63 9.50 -20.30
C THR A 67 17.54 8.72 -21.01
N ILE A 68 16.40 9.38 -21.24
CA ILE A 68 15.23 8.83 -21.94
C ILE A 68 15.09 9.52 -23.29
N GLY A 69 15.05 8.75 -24.37
CA GLY A 69 14.74 9.25 -25.70
C GLY A 69 13.23 9.30 -25.96
N ILE A 70 12.78 10.32 -26.68
CA ILE A 70 11.38 10.52 -27.06
C ILE A 70 11.24 10.34 -28.57
N THR A 71 10.25 9.56 -28.99
CA THR A 71 9.76 9.51 -30.38
C THR A 71 8.32 9.98 -30.40
N GLU A 72 8.04 10.98 -31.22
CA GLU A 72 6.72 11.63 -31.31
C GLU A 72 5.93 11.07 -32.50
N ASN A 73 4.62 10.89 -32.32
CA ASN A 73 3.67 10.60 -33.38
C ASN A 73 2.43 11.49 -33.19
N GLY A 74 2.21 12.42 -34.11
CA GLY A 74 1.10 13.39 -34.03
C GLY A 74 1.28 14.46 -32.95
N LEU A 75 2.47 14.59 -32.35
CA LEU A 75 2.76 15.54 -31.27
C LEU A 75 4.04 16.31 -31.54
N GLN A 76 4.14 17.48 -30.93
CA GLN A 76 5.32 18.34 -30.96
C GLN A 76 5.64 18.89 -29.56
N TYR A 77 6.85 18.57 -29.06
CA TYR A 77 7.36 19.10 -27.79
C TYR A 77 7.35 20.63 -27.75
N GLY A 78 6.87 21.19 -26.64
CA GLY A 78 6.74 22.63 -26.41
C GLY A 78 5.44 23.23 -26.96
N SER A 79 4.82 22.61 -27.98
CA SER A 79 3.52 23.03 -28.52
C SER A 79 2.37 22.23 -27.91
N ASP A 80 2.47 20.90 -27.92
CA ASP A 80 1.37 20.01 -27.54
C ASP A 80 1.58 19.41 -26.15
N TYR A 81 2.85 19.24 -25.75
CA TYR A 81 3.22 18.73 -24.45
C TYR A 81 4.60 19.24 -24.01
N THR A 82 4.88 19.12 -22.72
CA THR A 82 6.22 19.35 -22.14
C THR A 82 6.58 18.23 -21.18
N THR A 83 7.85 18.17 -20.76
CA THR A 83 8.28 17.25 -19.71
C THR A 83 8.97 17.95 -18.56
N ALA A 84 8.98 17.32 -17.39
CA ALA A 84 9.81 17.70 -16.26
C ALA A 84 10.62 16.49 -15.78
N PRO A 85 11.96 16.48 -15.90
CA PRO A 85 12.82 17.53 -16.46
C PRO A 85 12.51 17.86 -17.92
N ALA A 86 12.83 19.09 -18.35
CA ALA A 86 12.60 19.52 -19.72
C ALA A 86 13.46 18.72 -20.70
N ALA A 87 12.85 18.23 -21.78
CA ALA A 87 13.56 17.55 -22.85
C ALA A 87 14.40 18.55 -23.66
N SER A 88 15.56 18.10 -24.14
CA SER A 88 16.38 18.82 -25.10
C SER A 88 16.87 17.84 -26.15
N ALA A 89 16.73 18.19 -27.44
CA ALA A 89 17.04 17.30 -28.57
C ALA A 89 16.40 15.90 -28.43
N ASN A 90 15.11 15.87 -28.06
CA ASN A 90 14.32 14.65 -27.82
C ASN A 90 14.89 13.72 -26.72
N LEU A 91 15.67 14.27 -25.79
CA LEU A 91 16.24 13.55 -24.67
C LEU A 91 15.83 14.20 -23.34
N ILE A 92 15.32 13.40 -22.42
CA ILE A 92 15.08 13.78 -21.03
C ILE A 92 16.24 13.25 -20.20
N THR A 93 16.91 14.11 -19.45
CA THR A 93 17.97 13.70 -18.52
C THR A 93 17.45 13.75 -17.09
N ILE A 94 17.35 12.57 -16.47
CA ILE A 94 16.80 12.39 -15.12
C ILE A 94 17.96 12.13 -14.16
N PRO A 95 18.15 12.98 -13.13
CA PRO A 95 19.14 12.71 -12.10
C PRO A 95 18.66 11.56 -11.20
N VAL A 96 19.50 10.57 -11.02
CA VAL A 96 19.26 9.42 -10.12
C VAL A 96 20.19 9.56 -8.91
N ALA A 97 19.61 9.72 -7.72
CA ALA A 97 20.39 9.80 -6.49
C ALA A 97 20.80 8.40 -5.99
N LYS A 98 21.94 8.34 -5.29
CA LYS A 98 22.33 7.14 -4.54
C LYS A 98 21.21 6.76 -3.56
N GLY A 99 20.91 5.46 -3.45
CA GLY A 99 19.85 4.94 -2.58
C GLY A 99 18.47 4.90 -3.23
N SER A 100 18.28 5.49 -4.42
CA SER A 100 16.98 5.47 -5.10
C SER A 100 16.64 4.06 -5.58
N THR A 101 15.37 3.68 -5.49
CA THR A 101 14.81 2.44 -6.05
C THR A 101 13.92 2.69 -7.27
N GLN A 102 13.73 3.96 -7.62
CA GLN A 102 12.98 4.41 -8.79
C GLN A 102 13.50 5.77 -9.26
N ALA A 103 13.14 6.13 -10.48
CA ALA A 103 13.21 7.48 -11.03
C ALA A 103 11.90 7.79 -11.75
N SER A 104 11.60 9.07 -11.96
CA SER A 104 10.42 9.49 -12.69
C SER A 104 10.65 10.77 -13.47
N PHE A 105 9.77 11.02 -14.43
CA PHE A 105 9.60 12.30 -15.10
C PHE A 105 8.11 12.55 -15.33
N ILE A 106 7.72 13.81 -15.44
CA ILE A 106 6.33 14.21 -15.69
C ILE A 106 6.19 14.55 -17.18
N VAL A 107 5.08 14.15 -17.78
CA VAL A 107 4.60 14.63 -19.08
C VAL A 107 3.39 15.51 -18.81
N SER A 108 3.37 16.73 -19.35
CA SER A 108 2.26 17.68 -19.18
C SER A 108 1.67 18.06 -20.53
N LYS A 109 0.34 18.02 -20.68
CA LYS A 109 -0.35 18.53 -21.87
C LYS A 109 -0.25 20.05 -21.91
N ALA A 110 -0.10 20.62 -23.10
CA ALA A 110 -0.27 22.04 -23.29
C ALA A 110 -1.74 22.45 -23.10
N GLU A 111 -1.97 23.68 -22.65
CA GLU A 111 -3.33 24.19 -22.49
C GLU A 111 -4.02 24.31 -23.86
N ALA A 112 -5.28 23.87 -23.93
CA ALA A 112 -6.13 23.98 -25.12
C ALA A 112 -5.59 23.29 -26.40
N VAL A 113 -4.68 22.31 -26.26
CA VAL A 113 -4.30 21.45 -27.39
C VAL A 113 -5.49 20.60 -27.82
N LEU A 114 -5.72 20.50 -29.13
CA LEU A 114 -6.72 19.62 -29.72
C LEU A 114 -6.01 18.34 -30.15
N LEU A 115 -6.49 17.22 -29.64
CA LEU A 115 -5.93 15.89 -29.89
C LEU A 115 -7.05 15.00 -30.43
N ASP A 116 -6.73 14.21 -31.43
CA ASP A 116 -7.66 13.29 -32.11
C ASP A 116 -7.72 11.92 -31.40
N GLY A 117 -6.82 11.68 -30.43
CA GLY A 117 -6.78 10.50 -29.58
C GLY A 117 -5.97 9.33 -30.17
N ASP A 118 -5.33 9.53 -31.32
CA ASP A 118 -4.39 8.60 -31.94
C ASP A 118 -2.92 9.02 -31.77
N GLU A 119 -2.68 10.14 -31.12
CA GLU A 119 -1.36 10.66 -30.81
C GLU A 119 -0.64 9.81 -29.77
N THR A 120 0.66 9.60 -29.97
CA THR A 120 1.47 8.79 -29.05
C THR A 120 2.88 9.36 -28.86
N LEU A 121 3.43 9.15 -27.66
CA LEU A 121 4.85 9.27 -27.39
C LEU A 121 5.44 7.89 -27.10
N VAL A 122 6.57 7.56 -27.71
CA VAL A 122 7.36 6.38 -27.34
C VAL A 122 8.61 6.83 -26.60
N PHE A 123 8.72 6.43 -25.34
CA PHE A 123 9.88 6.65 -24.50
C PHE A 123 10.81 5.44 -24.55
N SER A 124 12.11 5.66 -24.68
CA SER A 124 13.13 4.61 -24.71
C SER A 124 14.29 4.92 -23.77
N ILE A 125 14.82 3.92 -23.07
CA ILE A 125 16.00 4.13 -22.24
C ILE A 125 17.24 4.24 -23.16
N ALA A 126 17.77 5.46 -23.30
CA ALA A 126 18.85 5.77 -24.23
C ALA A 126 20.25 5.63 -23.59
N GLN A 127 20.39 6.04 -22.32
CA GLN A 127 21.65 5.95 -21.59
C GLN A 127 21.42 5.61 -20.12
N LEU A 128 22.27 4.76 -19.57
CA LEU A 128 22.25 4.36 -18.16
C LEU A 128 23.45 4.91 -17.37
N PRO A 129 23.28 5.18 -16.06
CA PRO A 129 24.40 5.17 -15.12
C PRO A 129 25.13 3.83 -15.16
N ALA A 130 26.46 3.83 -15.04
CA ALA A 130 27.29 2.62 -15.13
C ALA A 130 26.92 1.50 -14.15
N ALA A 131 26.22 1.83 -13.05
CA ALA A 131 25.79 0.87 -12.03
C ALA A 131 24.46 0.16 -12.35
N LEU A 132 23.79 0.50 -13.46
CA LEU A 132 22.50 -0.07 -13.87
C LEU A 132 22.65 -0.91 -15.14
N VAL A 133 21.82 -1.95 -15.24
CA VAL A 133 21.77 -2.88 -16.38
C VAL A 133 20.36 -2.90 -16.95
N LEU A 134 20.21 -2.74 -18.26
CA LEU A 134 18.90 -2.85 -18.93
C LEU A 134 18.33 -4.26 -18.76
N ALA A 135 17.08 -4.35 -18.32
CA ALA A 135 16.32 -5.60 -18.40
C ALA A 135 14.82 -5.32 -18.53
N GLY A 136 14.08 -6.27 -19.10
CA GLY A 136 12.63 -6.15 -19.21
C GLY A 136 12.18 -5.03 -20.16
N ARG A 137 11.38 -4.10 -19.64
CA ARG A 137 10.70 -3.04 -20.42
C ARG A 137 11.62 -1.85 -20.65
N THR A 138 12.29 -1.85 -21.80
CA THR A 138 13.19 -0.76 -22.21
C THR A 138 12.51 0.36 -22.98
N GLN A 139 11.23 0.17 -23.32
CA GLN A 139 10.36 1.15 -23.97
C GLN A 139 8.99 1.23 -23.29
N LEU A 140 8.38 2.40 -23.39
CA LEU A 140 7.01 2.68 -22.97
C LEU A 140 6.30 3.48 -24.07
N THR A 141 5.11 3.05 -24.46
CA THR A 141 4.20 3.84 -25.30
C THR A 141 3.21 4.60 -24.41
N LEU A 142 3.08 5.90 -24.61
CA LEU A 142 2.08 6.75 -23.98
C LEU A 142 1.10 7.22 -25.05
N ALA A 143 -0.11 6.68 -25.05
CA ALA A 143 -1.20 7.17 -25.90
C ALA A 143 -1.82 8.42 -25.27
N PHE A 144 -2.17 9.43 -26.06
CA PHE A 144 -2.90 10.62 -25.58
C PHE A 144 -4.42 10.39 -25.62
N ALA A 145 -4.82 9.23 -25.11
CA ALA A 145 -6.21 8.82 -24.93
C ALA A 145 -6.27 7.83 -23.75
N GLU A 146 -7.48 7.54 -23.25
CA GLU A 146 -7.64 6.41 -22.34
C GLU A 146 -7.39 5.08 -23.07
N ILE A 147 -6.76 4.12 -22.36
CA ILE A 147 -6.53 2.77 -22.87
C ILE A 147 -7.36 1.77 -22.08
N VAL A 148 -7.59 0.61 -22.70
CA VAL A 148 -8.00 -0.61 -22.00
C VAL A 148 -6.91 -1.64 -22.26
N ALA A 149 -6.02 -1.82 -21.29
CA ALA A 149 -4.87 -2.68 -21.40
C ALA A 149 -5.31 -4.12 -21.69
N ALA A 150 -4.79 -4.72 -22.76
CA ALA A 150 -5.11 -6.10 -23.13
C ALA A 150 -4.40 -7.13 -22.23
N ALA A 151 -3.20 -6.80 -21.75
CA ALA A 151 -2.45 -7.59 -20.78
C ALA A 151 -1.35 -6.73 -20.13
N GLY A 152 -0.82 -7.20 -19.01
CA GLY A 152 0.33 -6.57 -18.37
C GLY A 152 0.94 -7.43 -17.27
N SER A 153 2.11 -7.00 -16.82
CA SER A 153 2.78 -7.53 -15.64
C SER A 153 3.21 -6.38 -14.75
N MET A 154 3.03 -6.50 -13.44
CA MET A 154 3.31 -5.43 -12.50
C MET A 154 4.11 -5.95 -11.32
N GLU A 155 5.18 -5.23 -11.00
CA GLU A 155 5.79 -5.27 -9.67
C GLU A 155 5.15 -4.17 -8.84
N ILE A 156 4.46 -4.55 -7.76
CA ILE A 156 3.76 -3.61 -6.89
C ILE A 156 4.80 -2.80 -6.11
N ASN A 157 4.71 -1.48 -6.16
CA ASN A 157 5.61 -0.57 -5.46
C ASN A 157 5.25 -0.42 -3.97
N GLY A 158 5.28 -1.53 -3.23
CA GLY A 158 5.00 -1.53 -1.80
C GLY A 158 6.10 -0.91 -0.95
N GLY A 159 7.26 -0.60 -1.55
CA GLY A 159 8.39 0.09 -0.95
C GLY A 159 9.36 -0.80 -0.16
N GLY A 160 9.26 -2.13 -0.27
CA GLY A 160 10.21 -3.09 0.32
C GLY A 160 9.83 -3.55 1.73
N ALA A 161 10.83 -4.03 2.49
CA ALA A 161 10.61 -4.84 3.70
C ALA A 161 9.85 -4.14 4.85
N THR A 162 9.74 -2.81 4.83
CA THR A 162 9.02 -2.02 5.85
C THR A 162 7.57 -1.70 5.48
N TYR A 163 7.15 -2.08 4.26
CA TYR A 163 5.79 -1.86 3.74
C TYR A 163 5.34 -0.41 3.87
N PRO A 164 6.12 0.59 3.40
CA PRO A 164 5.79 2.00 3.60
C PRO A 164 4.57 2.44 2.81
N HIS A 165 4.16 1.71 1.77
CA HIS A 165 3.11 2.17 0.86
C HIS A 165 1.82 1.35 0.96
N LYS A 166 0.69 2.03 0.76
CA LYS A 166 -0.54 1.47 0.20
C LYS A 166 -0.54 1.79 -1.29
N VAL A 167 -0.75 0.79 -2.13
CA VAL A 167 -0.60 0.91 -3.58
C VAL A 167 -1.93 0.64 -4.24
N PHE A 168 -2.53 1.64 -4.87
CA PHE A 168 -3.74 1.50 -5.67
C PHE A 168 -3.36 1.09 -7.10
N ILE A 169 -4.15 0.19 -7.70
CA ILE A 169 -3.85 -0.45 -8.99
C ILE A 169 -5.08 -0.32 -9.88
N ASP A 170 -4.90 0.19 -11.09
CA ASP A 170 -5.89 0.23 -12.16
C ASP A 170 -5.40 -0.68 -13.29
N LEU A 171 -6.10 -1.79 -13.50
CA LEU A 171 -5.73 -2.80 -14.49
C LEU A 171 -5.96 -2.29 -15.90
N SER A 172 -7.08 -1.61 -16.13
CA SER A 172 -7.44 -1.07 -17.43
C SER A 172 -6.46 -0.01 -17.93
N ALA A 173 -6.00 0.86 -17.04
CA ALA A 173 -5.02 1.88 -17.34
C ALA A 173 -3.56 1.37 -17.27
N ASN A 174 -3.34 0.11 -16.83
CA ASN A 174 -2.02 -0.48 -16.56
C ASN A 174 -1.17 0.38 -15.60
N ARG A 175 -1.81 0.90 -14.55
CA ARG A 175 -1.24 1.90 -13.63
C ARG A 175 -1.27 1.44 -12.19
N GLN A 176 -0.33 1.99 -11.43
CA GLN A 176 -0.37 1.94 -9.97
C GLN A 176 0.02 3.29 -9.37
N ILE A 177 -0.54 3.62 -8.22
CA ILE A 177 -0.24 4.81 -7.44
C ILE A 177 0.12 4.36 -6.02
N ALA A 178 1.37 4.58 -5.63
CA ALA A 178 1.85 4.29 -4.29
C ALA A 178 1.70 5.53 -3.39
N VAL A 179 1.10 5.34 -2.21
CA VAL A 179 0.94 6.40 -1.21
C VAL A 179 1.53 5.93 0.11
N ASN A 180 2.31 6.79 0.77
CA ASN A 180 2.81 6.53 2.11
C ASN A 180 1.66 6.22 3.06
N ARG A 181 1.70 5.03 3.71
CA ARG A 181 0.61 4.63 4.61
C ARG A 181 0.50 5.52 5.83
N THR A 182 1.48 6.36 6.14
CA THR A 182 1.44 7.38 7.21
C THR A 182 1.01 8.77 6.74
N ALA A 183 0.65 8.95 5.46
CA ALA A 183 0.23 10.25 4.93
C ALA A 183 -1.17 10.68 5.38
N TRP A 184 -1.94 9.76 6.00
CA TRP A 184 -3.31 9.99 6.44
C TRP A 184 -3.61 9.21 7.73
N ASP A 185 -4.69 9.59 8.42
CA ASP A 185 -5.13 8.99 9.68
C ASP A 185 -6.59 8.53 9.61
N LEU A 186 -7.49 9.34 9.05
CA LEU A 186 -8.93 9.05 8.99
C LEU A 186 -9.46 9.25 7.57
N GLY A 187 -10.38 8.38 7.16
CA GLY A 187 -11.17 8.54 5.93
C GLY A 187 -12.62 8.90 6.26
N PHE A 188 -13.15 9.94 5.63
CA PHE A 188 -14.51 10.45 5.83
C PHE A 188 -15.36 10.10 4.62
N TYR A 189 -16.41 9.30 4.83
CA TYR A 189 -17.20 8.74 3.74
C TYR A 189 -17.94 9.83 2.96
N SER A 190 -17.85 9.79 1.63
CA SER A 190 -18.48 10.76 0.73
C SER A 190 -19.92 10.44 0.35
N GLY A 191 -20.43 9.24 0.67
CA GLY A 191 -21.83 8.86 0.39
C GLY A 191 -22.84 9.54 1.32
N GLU A 192 -24.08 9.07 1.34
CA GLU A 192 -25.17 9.71 2.09
C GLU A 192 -24.98 9.61 3.62
N GLU A 193 -24.53 8.45 4.09
CA GLU A 193 -24.25 8.24 5.52
C GLU A 193 -23.05 9.09 6.01
N PHE A 194 -22.96 9.25 7.33
CA PHE A 194 -21.85 9.95 7.97
C PHE A 194 -20.97 8.96 8.72
N ARG A 195 -20.05 8.34 7.99
CA ARG A 195 -19.15 7.27 8.46
C ARG A 195 -17.70 7.72 8.41
N VAL A 196 -16.89 7.24 9.34
CA VAL A 196 -15.45 7.52 9.43
C VAL A 196 -14.71 6.21 9.58
N ILE A 197 -13.65 6.01 8.78
CA ILE A 197 -12.76 4.86 8.84
C ILE A 197 -11.40 5.25 9.41
N LEU A 198 -10.77 4.31 10.09
CA LEU A 198 -9.41 4.36 10.59
C LEU A 198 -8.40 4.00 9.51
N ASN A 199 -7.17 4.45 9.68
CA ASN A 199 -6.05 3.94 8.90
C ASN A 199 -5.62 2.53 9.33
N SER A 200 -6.32 1.54 8.79
CA SER A 200 -6.04 0.12 9.00
C SER A 200 -4.63 -0.28 8.54
N SER A 201 -4.00 0.46 7.62
CA SER A 201 -2.62 0.17 7.21
C SER A 201 -1.60 0.42 8.31
N ASN A 202 -1.91 1.24 9.32
CA ASN A 202 -1.02 1.53 10.44
C ASN A 202 -1.38 0.79 11.73
N THR A 203 -2.28 -0.20 11.70
CA THR A 203 -2.80 -0.88 12.90
C THR A 203 -3.54 0.04 13.87
N MET A 204 -4.12 1.12 13.35
CA MET A 204 -4.87 2.09 14.13
C MET A 204 -6.07 1.44 14.83
N MET A 205 -6.37 1.90 16.04
CA MET A 205 -7.49 1.44 16.86
C MET A 205 -8.19 2.62 17.53
N ALA A 206 -9.51 2.49 17.74
CA ALA A 206 -10.34 3.48 18.41
C ALA A 206 -11.10 2.89 19.60
N ALA A 207 -11.20 3.67 20.67
CA ALA A 207 -12.04 3.39 21.83
C ALA A 207 -12.97 4.57 22.10
N VAL A 208 -14.27 4.30 22.20
CA VAL A 208 -15.27 5.30 22.56
C VAL A 208 -15.16 5.67 24.04
N THR A 209 -15.46 6.93 24.36
CA THR A 209 -15.64 7.40 25.73
C THR A 209 -17.10 7.82 25.96
N ASP A 210 -17.53 7.94 27.22
CA ASP A 210 -18.86 8.47 27.53
C ASP A 210 -18.97 10.00 27.35
N LYS A 211 -17.83 10.66 27.10
CA LYS A 211 -17.71 12.12 26.98
C LYS A 211 -18.11 12.59 25.59
N THR A 212 -18.67 13.80 25.53
CA THR A 212 -19.05 14.51 24.29
C THR A 212 -18.32 15.84 24.15
N ASP A 213 -17.56 16.23 25.18
CA ASP A 213 -16.63 17.36 25.14
C ASP A 213 -15.20 16.84 25.05
N LEU A 214 -14.51 17.25 23.99
CA LEU A 214 -13.12 16.86 23.74
C LEU A 214 -12.16 17.40 24.82
N ALA A 215 -12.45 18.59 25.37
CA ALA A 215 -11.63 19.19 26.42
C ALA A 215 -11.72 18.40 27.75
N ALA A 216 -12.83 17.70 27.98
CA ALA A 216 -13.02 16.89 29.17
C ALA A 216 -12.21 15.58 29.18
N VAL A 217 -11.65 15.14 28.04
CA VAL A 217 -10.75 13.97 28.00
C VAL A 217 -9.35 14.34 28.47
N THR A 218 -8.84 13.52 29.38
CA THR A 218 -7.57 13.68 30.08
C THR A 218 -6.73 12.40 30.02
N ASN A 219 -5.51 12.44 30.57
CA ASN A 219 -4.67 11.26 30.68
C ASN A 219 -5.33 10.09 31.41
N ALA A 220 -6.17 10.37 32.41
CA ALA A 220 -6.83 9.34 33.22
C ALA A 220 -7.74 8.43 32.38
N ASP A 221 -8.35 8.96 31.31
CA ASP A 221 -9.21 8.21 30.41
C ASP A 221 -8.44 7.17 29.58
N THR A 222 -7.12 7.32 29.46
CA THR A 222 -6.26 6.35 28.76
C THR A 222 -5.67 5.28 29.69
N ALA A 223 -5.90 5.36 31.00
CA ALA A 223 -5.18 4.54 31.98
C ALA A 223 -5.29 3.03 31.73
N LEU A 224 -6.50 2.53 31.46
CA LEU A 224 -6.73 1.13 31.11
C LEU A 224 -6.35 0.83 29.65
N LEU A 225 -6.52 1.81 28.76
CA LEU A 225 -6.32 1.62 27.32
C LEU A 225 -4.84 1.43 26.96
N ARG A 226 -3.91 2.02 27.71
CA ARG A 226 -2.46 1.89 27.46
C ARG A 226 -1.97 0.44 27.38
N ASN A 227 -2.62 -0.47 28.10
CA ASN A 227 -2.29 -1.90 28.12
C ASN A 227 -3.32 -2.76 27.35
N ARG A 228 -4.14 -2.16 26.48
CA ARG A 228 -5.24 -2.84 25.79
C ARG A 228 -5.39 -2.42 24.33
N LEU A 229 -5.44 -1.13 24.05
CA LEU A 229 -5.75 -0.55 22.75
C LEU A 229 -4.51 -0.52 21.84
N SER A 230 -3.90 -1.66 21.60
CA SER A 230 -2.86 -1.86 20.57
C SER A 230 -2.80 -3.33 20.15
N SER A 231 -2.36 -3.61 18.92
CA SER A 231 -2.21 -4.99 18.45
C SER A 231 -1.23 -5.78 19.31
N GLU A 232 -0.15 -5.14 19.80
CA GLU A 232 0.81 -5.73 20.73
C GLU A 232 0.15 -6.14 22.05
N ALA A 233 -0.66 -5.25 22.64
CA ALA A 233 -1.34 -5.54 23.90
C ALA A 233 -2.37 -6.67 23.75
N VAL A 234 -3.16 -6.65 22.67
CA VAL A 234 -4.10 -7.73 22.36
C VAL A 234 -3.35 -9.06 22.18
N PHE A 235 -2.27 -9.07 21.40
CA PHE A 235 -1.50 -10.28 21.15
C PHE A 235 -0.78 -10.79 22.41
N ALA A 236 -0.26 -9.91 23.26
CA ALA A 236 0.30 -10.32 24.55
C ALA A 236 -0.77 -10.94 25.46
N ALA A 237 -1.99 -10.38 25.47
CA ALA A 237 -3.09 -10.85 26.30
C ALA A 237 -3.60 -12.24 25.90
N ILE A 238 -3.68 -12.55 24.59
CA ILE A 238 -4.13 -13.87 24.12
C ILE A 238 -3.13 -15.00 24.40
N ASN A 239 -1.84 -14.66 24.51
CA ASN A 239 -0.78 -15.61 24.81
C ASN A 239 -0.54 -15.78 26.32
N SER A 240 -1.34 -15.14 27.16
CA SER A 240 -1.31 -15.36 28.61
C SER A 240 -1.96 -16.71 28.98
N SER A 241 -1.70 -17.21 30.19
CA SER A 241 -2.29 -18.47 30.67
C SER A 241 -3.82 -18.44 30.74
N SER A 242 -4.42 -17.25 30.83
CA SER A 242 -5.86 -17.04 30.76
C SER A 242 -6.13 -15.68 30.12
N ALA A 243 -6.63 -15.70 28.87
CA ALA A 243 -6.96 -14.49 28.14
C ALA A 243 -7.98 -13.62 28.93
N PRO A 244 -7.69 -12.33 29.17
CA PRO A 244 -8.63 -11.42 29.81
C PRO A 244 -9.93 -11.25 29.01
N GLU A 245 -11.06 -11.04 29.70
CA GLU A 245 -12.39 -10.90 29.07
C GLU A 245 -12.45 -9.80 27.99
N TRP A 246 -11.72 -8.69 28.17
CA TRP A 246 -11.71 -7.58 27.22
C TRP A 246 -11.16 -7.95 25.84
N VAL A 247 -10.38 -9.03 25.73
CA VAL A 247 -9.77 -9.48 24.47
C VAL A 247 -10.84 -9.76 23.42
N ALA A 248 -11.93 -10.43 23.79
CA ALA A 248 -13.00 -10.76 22.85
C ALA A 248 -13.68 -9.50 22.28
N GLY A 249 -13.71 -8.41 23.05
CA GLY A 249 -14.26 -7.12 22.61
C GLY A 249 -13.32 -6.30 21.75
N SER A 250 -12.04 -6.67 21.65
CA SER A 250 -11.02 -5.89 20.95
C SER A 250 -11.26 -5.74 19.45
N ILE A 251 -12.04 -6.64 18.85
CA ILE A 251 -12.41 -6.56 17.43
C ILE A 251 -13.23 -5.31 17.12
N ASN A 252 -13.96 -4.77 18.09
CA ASN A 252 -14.75 -3.54 17.94
C ASN A 252 -13.88 -2.27 17.98
N TRP A 253 -12.56 -2.39 18.18
CA TRP A 253 -11.62 -1.26 18.15
C TRP A 253 -11.04 -1.00 16.76
N ILE A 254 -11.31 -1.88 15.79
CA ILE A 254 -10.93 -1.71 14.39
C ILE A 254 -12.18 -1.66 13.52
N ASP A 255 -12.04 -1.14 12.30
CA ASP A 255 -13.11 -1.25 11.31
C ASP A 255 -13.19 -2.68 10.78
N ASP A 256 -14.40 -3.10 10.40
CA ASP A 256 -14.62 -4.43 9.83
C ASP A 256 -13.72 -4.68 8.61
N PRO A 257 -12.88 -5.73 8.65
CA PRO A 257 -11.94 -6.01 7.58
C PRO A 257 -12.57 -6.22 6.20
N ALA A 258 -13.82 -6.66 6.11
CA ALA A 258 -14.54 -6.82 4.84
C ALA A 258 -14.99 -5.48 4.24
N GLY A 259 -14.81 -4.37 4.96
CA GLY A 259 -15.15 -3.03 4.49
C GLY A 259 -16.62 -2.67 4.71
N ASP A 260 -17.30 -3.38 5.62
CA ASP A 260 -18.67 -3.09 6.02
C ASP A 260 -18.72 -1.79 6.84
N LEU A 261 -19.15 -0.69 6.19
CA LEU A 261 -19.24 0.64 6.82
C LEU A 261 -20.26 0.71 7.96
N THR A 262 -21.12 -0.30 8.13
CA THR A 262 -22.01 -0.37 9.29
C THR A 262 -21.30 -0.84 10.56
N LYS A 263 -20.10 -1.40 10.43
CA LYS A 263 -19.26 -1.98 11.50
C LYS A 263 -17.90 -1.29 11.62
N THR A 264 -17.91 0.04 11.64
CA THR A 264 -16.72 0.86 11.92
C THR A 264 -16.48 0.98 13.43
N ALA A 265 -15.22 1.12 13.84
CA ALA A 265 -14.87 1.33 15.26
C ALA A 265 -15.41 2.67 15.81
N ILE A 266 -15.56 3.65 14.91
CA ILE A 266 -16.23 4.92 15.18
C ILE A 266 -17.69 4.77 14.73
N ALA A 267 -18.63 4.94 15.66
CA ALA A 267 -20.06 4.90 15.35
C ALA A 267 -20.44 5.97 14.31
N PRO A 268 -21.54 5.78 13.55
CA PRO A 268 -22.02 6.81 12.62
C PRO A 268 -22.21 8.13 13.35
N VAL A 269 -21.70 9.21 12.75
CA VAL A 269 -21.75 10.55 13.34
C VAL A 269 -23.21 10.95 13.46
N SER A 270 -23.71 11.32 14.64
CA SER A 270 -25.11 11.71 14.84
C SER A 270 -25.40 13.10 14.25
N ALA A 271 -26.62 13.30 13.77
CA ALA A 271 -27.13 14.62 13.43
C ALA A 271 -27.32 15.51 14.68
N THR A 272 -27.51 14.89 15.86
CA THR A 272 -27.60 15.58 17.13
C THR A 272 -26.20 15.83 17.69
N VAL A 273 -25.76 17.09 17.75
CA VAL A 273 -24.41 17.47 18.18
C VAL A 273 -24.04 16.85 19.54
N SER A 274 -24.94 16.89 20.52
CA SER A 274 -24.71 16.38 21.87
C SER A 274 -24.57 14.85 21.97
N GLU A 275 -24.93 14.10 20.92
CA GLU A 275 -24.80 12.63 20.90
C GLU A 275 -23.43 12.18 20.36
N ASN A 276 -22.69 13.08 19.70
CA ASN A 276 -21.38 12.76 19.13
C ASN A 276 -20.32 12.61 20.24
N LYS A 277 -19.95 11.35 20.52
CA LYS A 277 -18.95 10.97 21.52
C LYS A 277 -17.53 11.32 21.12
N VAL A 278 -16.68 11.46 22.12
CA VAL A 278 -15.23 11.56 21.97
C VAL A 278 -14.63 10.16 21.92
N TYR A 279 -13.70 9.95 20.99
CA TYR A 279 -12.94 8.72 20.84
C TYR A 279 -11.48 8.96 21.20
N ILE A 280 -10.88 7.98 21.88
CA ILE A 280 -9.45 7.85 22.07
C ILE A 280 -8.91 6.97 20.94
N ILE A 281 -7.88 7.46 20.27
CA ILE A 281 -7.29 6.85 19.09
C ILE A 281 -5.85 6.49 19.41
N ASN A 282 -5.50 5.21 19.26
CA ASN A 282 -4.11 4.80 19.09
C ASN A 282 -3.83 4.73 17.58
N ARG A 283 -2.92 5.57 17.09
CA ARG A 283 -2.58 5.66 15.65
C ARG A 283 -1.78 4.45 15.15
N GLY A 284 -1.38 3.55 16.06
CA GLY A 284 -0.62 2.36 15.76
C GLY A 284 0.83 2.67 15.46
N VAL A 285 1.41 2.00 14.45
CA VAL A 285 2.85 2.03 14.15
C VAL A 285 3.12 2.33 12.68
N GLY A 286 4.19 3.11 12.44
CA GLY A 286 4.66 3.45 11.10
C GLY A 286 5.63 2.41 10.52
N PRO A 287 6.14 2.64 9.30
CA PRO A 287 7.18 1.83 8.69
C PRO A 287 8.51 1.93 9.47
N GLY A 288 9.18 0.80 9.70
CA GLY A 288 10.49 0.75 10.35
C GLY A 288 10.79 -0.58 11.04
N SER A 289 12.03 -0.76 11.47
CA SER A 289 12.47 -1.87 12.33
C SER A 289 13.45 -1.33 13.38
N PRO A 290 13.03 -1.19 14.66
CA PRO A 290 11.67 -1.39 15.16
C PRO A 290 10.67 -0.39 14.57
N ALA A 291 9.39 -0.79 14.47
CA ALA A 291 8.33 0.07 13.94
C ALA A 291 8.04 1.23 14.92
N PRO A 292 8.10 2.50 14.48
CA PRO A 292 7.88 3.63 15.38
C PRO A 292 6.40 3.80 15.73
N ALA A 293 6.10 4.07 17.00
CA ALA A 293 4.73 4.41 17.43
C ALA A 293 4.31 5.78 16.87
N LEU A 294 3.09 5.86 16.32
CA LEU A 294 2.54 7.08 15.74
C LEU A 294 1.80 7.96 16.77
N GLY A 295 1.73 7.50 18.01
CA GLY A 295 1.16 8.25 19.13
C GLY A 295 -0.37 8.15 19.24
N TRP A 296 -0.92 8.93 20.16
CA TRP A 296 -2.33 8.87 20.56
C TRP A 296 -3.02 10.21 20.35
N LYS A 297 -4.29 10.18 19.96
CA LYS A 297 -5.13 11.38 19.80
C LYS A 297 -6.47 11.17 20.51
N LYS A 298 -7.11 12.28 20.87
CA LYS A 298 -8.55 12.33 21.15
C LYS A 298 -9.23 13.01 19.97
N ILE A 299 -10.37 12.49 19.53
CA ILE A 299 -11.15 13.05 18.42
C ILE A 299 -12.63 13.15 18.76
N ARG A 300 -13.31 14.11 18.14
CA ARG A 300 -14.77 14.18 18.06
C ARG A 300 -15.13 14.60 16.65
N VAL A 301 -16.12 13.96 16.06
CA VAL A 301 -16.58 14.26 14.70
C VAL A 301 -18.01 14.79 14.76
N LEU A 302 -18.27 15.85 14.02
CA LEU A 302 -19.58 16.50 13.89
C LEU A 302 -20.00 16.53 12.42
N ARG A 303 -21.31 16.54 12.16
CA ARG A 303 -21.83 16.78 10.82
C ARG A 303 -21.86 18.28 10.51
N THR A 304 -21.65 18.61 9.25
CA THR A 304 -21.98 19.90 8.65
C THR A 304 -22.95 19.68 7.49
N ALA A 305 -23.47 20.75 6.89
CA ALA A 305 -24.37 20.65 5.74
C ALA A 305 -23.71 19.96 4.54
N SER A 306 -22.40 20.13 4.36
CA SER A 306 -21.63 19.61 3.22
C SER A 306 -20.63 18.51 3.58
N GLY A 307 -20.59 18.05 4.84
CA GLY A 307 -19.68 16.99 5.27
C GLY A 307 -19.46 16.97 6.78
N TYR A 308 -18.21 17.13 7.21
CA TYR A 308 -17.82 16.88 8.60
C TYR A 308 -16.98 18.03 9.16
N THR A 309 -17.04 18.18 10.48
CA THR A 309 -16.00 18.86 11.26
C THR A 309 -15.32 17.83 12.14
N LEU A 310 -14.02 17.63 11.95
CA LEU A 310 -13.18 16.84 12.83
C LEU A 310 -12.54 17.75 13.87
N GLN A 311 -12.82 17.52 15.14
CA GLN A 311 -12.07 18.09 16.26
C GLN A 311 -11.04 17.07 16.71
N HIS A 312 -9.77 17.45 16.83
CA HIS A 312 -8.72 16.54 17.30
C HIS A 312 -7.64 17.24 18.15
N ALA A 313 -7.05 16.48 19.06
CA ALA A 313 -6.01 16.96 19.97
C ALA A 313 -5.14 15.81 20.47
N ASP A 314 -3.94 16.13 20.97
CA ASP A 314 -3.21 15.19 21.82
C ASP A 314 -3.99 14.94 23.12
N ILE A 315 -3.81 13.76 23.73
CA ILE A 315 -4.59 13.33 24.90
C ILE A 315 -4.58 14.38 26.03
N ASN A 316 -3.41 14.98 26.30
CA ASN A 316 -3.23 15.95 27.39
C ASN A 316 -3.48 17.42 26.98
N ALA A 317 -3.77 17.70 25.71
CA ALA A 317 -3.96 19.06 25.26
C ALA A 317 -5.30 19.63 25.77
N THR A 318 -5.26 20.90 26.19
CA THR A 318 -6.42 21.65 26.69
C THR A 318 -7.16 22.41 25.58
N THR A 319 -6.53 22.54 24.41
CA THR A 319 -7.12 23.07 23.17
C THR A 319 -7.11 22.00 22.09
N PHE A 320 -7.86 22.22 21.01
CA PHE A 320 -7.95 21.29 19.90
C PHE A 320 -8.00 22.01 18.56
N THR A 321 -7.67 21.27 17.51
CA THR A 321 -7.73 21.71 16.12
C THR A 321 -9.04 21.25 15.51
N GLU A 322 -9.62 22.09 14.65
CA GLU A 322 -10.76 21.73 13.81
C GLU A 322 -10.34 21.61 12.35
N VAL A 323 -10.78 20.55 11.69
CA VAL A 323 -10.61 20.33 10.24
C VAL A 323 -11.98 20.22 9.61
N GLN A 324 -12.26 21.09 8.64
CA GLN A 324 -13.47 21.02 7.83
C GLN A 324 -13.25 20.06 6.67
N VAL A 325 -14.10 19.04 6.56
CA VAL A 325 -14.01 18.00 5.52
C VAL A 325 -15.26 18.05 4.68
N GLN A 326 -15.15 18.57 3.46
CA GLN A 326 -16.26 18.61 2.50
C GLN A 326 -16.37 17.26 1.80
N LYS A 327 -17.57 16.69 1.72
CA LYS A 327 -17.78 15.47 0.92
C LYS A 327 -17.54 15.76 -0.55
N ASN A 328 -16.95 14.79 -1.24
CA ASN A 328 -16.74 14.83 -2.68
C ASN A 328 -17.07 13.46 -3.28
N SER A 329 -18.15 13.39 -4.06
CA SER A 329 -18.68 12.16 -4.65
C SER A 329 -17.78 11.52 -5.70
N THR A 330 -16.77 12.24 -6.20
CA THR A 330 -15.74 11.68 -7.10
C THR A 330 -14.87 10.64 -6.39
N TYR A 331 -14.78 10.69 -5.06
CA TYR A 331 -13.99 9.78 -4.23
C TYR A 331 -14.91 9.03 -3.26
N GLU A 332 -14.52 7.82 -2.82
CA GLU A 332 -15.28 7.11 -1.80
C GLU A 332 -15.10 7.76 -0.41
N PHE A 333 -13.87 8.23 -0.13
CA PHE A 333 -13.53 8.98 1.08
C PHE A 333 -12.78 10.26 0.78
N GLN A 334 -12.93 11.20 1.71
CA GLN A 334 -12.01 12.33 1.88
C GLN A 334 -11.09 12.02 3.05
N TYR A 335 -9.79 12.13 2.86
CA TYR A 335 -8.81 11.69 3.84
C TYR A 335 -8.25 12.87 4.63
N VAL A 336 -7.96 12.65 5.91
CA VAL A 336 -7.35 13.64 6.80
C VAL A 336 -6.12 13.04 7.47
N SER A 337 -5.06 13.85 7.53
CA SER A 337 -3.91 13.69 8.41
C SER A 337 -4.07 14.63 9.61
N PHE A 338 -3.82 14.14 10.82
CA PHE A 338 -3.82 15.00 12.01
C PHE A 338 -2.70 16.05 11.99
N ALA A 339 -1.69 15.89 11.12
CA ALA A 339 -0.58 16.82 10.98
C ALA A 339 -0.86 17.92 9.95
N SER A 340 -1.59 17.61 8.88
CA SER A 340 -1.71 18.49 7.71
C SER A 340 -3.14 18.77 7.24
N GLY A 341 -4.16 18.24 7.92
CA GLY A 341 -5.56 18.41 7.52
C GLY A 341 -5.94 17.50 6.34
N VAL A 342 -6.78 17.98 5.43
CA VAL A 342 -7.26 17.21 4.27
C VAL A 342 -6.10 16.89 3.31
N VAL A 343 -6.03 15.64 2.87
CA VAL A 343 -4.95 15.12 2.01
C VAL A 343 -5.53 14.22 0.90
N ALA A 344 -4.89 14.19 -0.26
CA ALA A 344 -5.21 13.25 -1.33
C ALA A 344 -4.51 11.90 -1.06
N VAL A 345 -5.25 10.79 -1.17
CA VAL A 345 -4.75 9.44 -0.86
C VAL A 345 -5.25 8.44 -1.89
N GLU A 346 -6.58 8.27 -1.95
CA GLU A 346 -7.21 7.36 -2.89
C GLU A 346 -7.43 8.06 -4.24
N PRO A 347 -7.20 7.39 -5.38
CA PRO A 347 -7.63 7.88 -6.69
C PRO A 347 -9.14 8.08 -6.76
N ALA A 348 -9.64 8.69 -7.83
CA ALA A 348 -11.09 8.76 -8.07
C ALA A 348 -11.69 7.35 -7.99
N ARG A 349 -12.89 7.22 -7.42
CA ARG A 349 -13.45 5.93 -6.98
C ARG A 349 -13.70 4.90 -8.08
N THR A 350 -13.62 5.31 -9.35
CA THR A 350 -13.74 4.44 -10.53
C THR A 350 -12.43 4.29 -11.31
N ARG A 351 -11.30 4.78 -10.78
CA ARG A 351 -9.98 4.80 -11.43
C ARG A 351 -8.95 3.96 -10.68
N TRP A 352 -9.42 2.88 -10.06
CA TRP A 352 -8.61 1.82 -9.44
C TRP A 352 -9.49 0.60 -9.12
N ASP A 353 -8.88 -0.58 -9.16
CA ASP A 353 -9.57 -1.86 -8.97
C ASP A 353 -9.16 -2.55 -7.68
N LEU A 354 -7.86 -2.57 -7.42
CA LEU A 354 -7.25 -3.28 -6.31
C LEU A 354 -6.32 -2.34 -5.54
N ALA A 355 -6.11 -2.62 -4.26
CA ALA A 355 -5.07 -1.98 -3.48
C ALA A 355 -4.24 -3.00 -2.69
N TRP A 356 -2.93 -2.92 -2.81
CA TRP A 356 -2.02 -3.72 -2.00
C TRP A 356 -1.56 -2.94 -0.78
N THR A 357 -1.56 -3.55 0.41
CA THR A 357 -1.09 -2.88 1.63
C THR A 357 -0.80 -3.86 2.77
N GLY A 358 -0.06 -3.39 3.79
CA GLY A 358 -0.18 -3.94 5.14
C GLY A 358 -1.53 -3.54 5.75
N PHE A 359 -2.18 -4.41 6.52
CA PHE A 359 -3.57 -4.23 6.87
C PHE A 359 -3.93 -4.83 8.24
N HIS A 360 -4.64 -4.05 9.06
CA HIS A 360 -5.21 -4.51 10.31
C HIS A 360 -6.48 -5.32 10.02
N ASN A 361 -6.32 -6.64 9.91
CA ASN A 361 -7.40 -7.60 9.68
C ASN A 361 -7.84 -8.22 11.02
N SER A 362 -8.47 -9.39 10.95
CA SER A 362 -8.82 -10.21 12.10
C SER A 362 -8.31 -11.65 11.98
N THR A 363 -8.12 -12.31 13.12
CA THR A 363 -7.83 -13.75 13.20
C THR A 363 -8.50 -14.33 14.43
N ASN A 364 -8.98 -15.57 14.35
CA ASN A 364 -9.51 -16.29 15.50
C ASN A 364 -8.43 -17.24 16.07
N PHE A 365 -7.94 -16.93 17.27
CA PHE A 365 -6.98 -17.76 18.02
C PHE A 365 -7.65 -18.64 19.09
N GLY A 366 -8.96 -18.89 18.97
CA GLY A 366 -9.73 -19.73 19.90
C GLY A 366 -10.64 -18.95 20.86
N THR A 367 -10.46 -17.63 20.98
CA THR A 367 -11.29 -16.74 21.82
C THR A 367 -12.25 -15.86 20.99
N GLY A 368 -12.46 -16.20 19.71
CA GLY A 368 -13.15 -15.35 18.74
C GLY A 368 -12.19 -14.50 17.91
N PRO A 369 -12.70 -13.73 16.93
CA PRO A 369 -11.88 -12.87 16.10
C PRO A 369 -11.28 -11.75 16.94
N ILE A 370 -9.98 -11.53 16.78
CA ILE A 370 -9.25 -10.40 17.35
C ILE A 370 -8.52 -9.63 16.25
N PRO A 371 -8.19 -8.35 16.45
CA PRO A 371 -7.36 -7.59 15.52
C PRO A 371 -5.99 -8.26 15.31
N TYR A 372 -5.58 -8.40 14.05
CA TYR A 372 -4.29 -8.97 13.68
C TYR A 372 -3.74 -8.31 12.43
N TYR A 373 -2.46 -7.94 12.46
CA TYR A 373 -1.80 -7.30 11.32
C TYR A 373 -1.39 -8.33 10.28
N TYR A 374 -1.88 -8.18 9.06
CA TYR A 374 -1.45 -8.96 7.91
C TYR A 374 -0.57 -8.12 6.99
N GLN A 375 0.50 -8.74 6.51
CA GLN A 375 1.29 -8.23 5.40
C GLN A 375 0.71 -8.72 4.06
N ASP A 376 0.93 -7.94 3.00
CA ASP A 376 0.54 -8.23 1.62
C ASP A 376 -0.95 -8.54 1.40
N ILE A 377 -1.84 -7.74 1.99
CA ILE A 377 -3.27 -7.85 1.69
C ILE A 377 -3.57 -7.19 0.35
N ILE A 378 -4.38 -7.88 -0.46
CA ILE A 378 -5.03 -7.31 -1.64
C ILE A 378 -6.45 -6.93 -1.26
N LEU A 379 -6.71 -5.64 -1.24
CA LEU A 379 -8.03 -5.06 -1.08
C LEU A 379 -8.67 -4.86 -2.46
N GLN A 380 -9.95 -5.14 -2.56
CA GLN A 380 -10.78 -4.82 -3.72
C GLN A 380 -11.45 -3.46 -3.49
N ASN A 381 -11.52 -2.63 -4.53
CA ASN A 381 -12.38 -1.45 -4.52
C ASN A 381 -13.85 -1.85 -4.27
N ARG A 382 -14.57 -1.08 -3.45
CA ARG A 382 -15.98 -1.36 -3.11
C ARG A 382 -16.94 -0.73 -4.12
N VAL A 383 -16.46 0.14 -4.99
CA VAL A 383 -17.25 0.86 -5.97
C VAL A 383 -17.10 0.21 -7.35
N GLY A 384 -18.11 -0.53 -7.78
CA GLY A 384 -18.20 -1.05 -9.14
C GLY A 384 -17.29 -2.24 -9.47
N VAL A 385 -16.40 -2.63 -8.57
CA VAL A 385 -15.45 -3.73 -8.78
C VAL A 385 -15.93 -4.99 -8.08
N GLU A 386 -15.79 -6.14 -8.74
CA GLU A 386 -16.14 -7.46 -8.21
C GLU A 386 -14.95 -8.42 -8.46
N THR A 387 -14.65 -9.32 -7.51
CA THR A 387 -13.57 -10.31 -7.68
C THR A 387 -14.02 -11.72 -7.30
N VAL A 388 -13.47 -12.72 -7.99
CA VAL A 388 -13.69 -14.13 -7.70
C VAL A 388 -12.42 -14.93 -7.90
N GLN A 389 -12.21 -15.95 -7.06
CA GLN A 389 -11.09 -16.88 -7.17
C GLN A 389 -11.46 -18.06 -8.07
N VAL A 390 -10.55 -18.47 -8.95
CA VAL A 390 -10.68 -19.67 -9.77
C VAL A 390 -9.50 -20.61 -9.47
N LEU A 391 -9.80 -21.87 -9.15
CA LEU A 391 -8.77 -22.89 -8.96
C LEU A 391 -8.29 -23.45 -10.30
N THR A 392 -6.98 -23.69 -10.41
CA THR A 392 -6.37 -24.24 -11.63
C THR A 392 -6.82 -25.67 -11.93
N SER A 393 -7.31 -26.40 -10.92
CA SER A 393 -7.94 -27.71 -11.07
C SER A 393 -9.32 -27.64 -11.75
N THR A 394 -10.01 -26.50 -11.71
CA THR A 394 -11.27 -26.27 -12.42
C THR A 394 -11.00 -25.80 -13.85
N LYS A 395 -10.10 -24.83 -14.01
CA LYS A 395 -9.69 -24.28 -15.31
C LYS A 395 -8.29 -23.69 -15.17
N THR A 396 -7.39 -23.89 -16.13
CA THR A 396 -6.09 -23.22 -16.10
C THR A 396 -6.20 -21.73 -16.44
N TYR A 397 -5.25 -20.93 -15.99
CA TYR A 397 -5.21 -19.49 -16.30
C TYR A 397 -5.16 -19.24 -17.81
N GLU A 398 -4.36 -20.02 -18.53
CA GLU A 398 -4.13 -19.89 -19.96
C GLU A 398 -5.40 -20.25 -20.76
N ALA A 399 -6.15 -21.26 -20.32
CA ALA A 399 -7.36 -21.72 -20.99
C ALA A 399 -8.63 -20.93 -20.63
N PHE A 400 -8.59 -20.06 -19.61
CA PHE A 400 -9.74 -19.26 -19.19
C PHE A 400 -10.05 -18.15 -20.21
N SER A 401 -11.32 -18.03 -20.59
CA SER A 401 -11.83 -17.20 -21.69
C SER A 401 -13.18 -16.54 -21.35
N GLU A 402 -13.70 -15.69 -22.23
CA GLU A 402 -14.99 -14.99 -22.04
C GLU A 402 -16.16 -15.95 -21.83
N ALA A 403 -16.17 -17.12 -22.50
CA ALA A 403 -17.24 -18.11 -22.35
C ALA A 403 -17.38 -18.63 -20.90
N ASP A 404 -16.25 -18.69 -20.18
CA ASP A 404 -16.20 -19.19 -18.80
C ASP A 404 -16.78 -18.18 -17.78
N LEU A 405 -17.01 -16.92 -18.18
CA LEU A 405 -17.58 -15.89 -17.28
C LEU A 405 -19.00 -16.23 -16.84
N THR A 406 -19.76 -16.96 -17.68
CA THR A 406 -21.15 -17.32 -17.41
C THR A 406 -21.33 -18.27 -16.22
N ASP A 407 -20.27 -19.02 -15.87
CA ASP A 407 -20.26 -19.97 -14.76
C ASP A 407 -19.74 -19.34 -13.45
N LEU A 408 -19.29 -18.07 -13.48
CA LEU A 408 -18.74 -17.40 -12.30
C LEU A 408 -19.83 -16.85 -11.38
N SER A 409 -19.63 -17.03 -10.08
CA SER A 409 -20.38 -16.34 -9.03
C SER A 409 -19.43 -15.47 -8.21
N PHE A 410 -19.58 -14.15 -8.33
CA PHE A 410 -18.77 -13.17 -7.59
C PHE A 410 -19.13 -13.07 -6.10
N GLY A 411 -20.25 -13.68 -5.69
CA GLY A 411 -20.64 -13.76 -4.29
C GLY A 411 -21.04 -12.41 -3.69
N VAL A 412 -20.91 -12.28 -2.37
CA VAL A 412 -21.20 -11.03 -1.66
C VAL A 412 -20.00 -10.10 -1.76
N GLN A 413 -20.25 -8.81 -1.95
CA GLN A 413 -19.18 -7.80 -1.97
C GLN A 413 -18.39 -7.79 -0.67
N SER A 414 -17.07 -7.90 -0.79
CA SER A 414 -16.13 -7.78 0.31
C SER A 414 -14.79 -7.26 -0.21
N GLN A 415 -14.23 -6.24 0.44
CA GLN A 415 -12.92 -5.73 0.04
C GLN A 415 -11.80 -6.76 0.22
N ILE A 416 -12.01 -7.85 0.96
CA ILE A 416 -11.00 -8.89 1.20
C ILE A 416 -11.29 -10.20 0.45
N ASN A 417 -12.11 -10.17 -0.61
CA ASN A 417 -12.38 -11.34 -1.44
C ASN A 417 -11.10 -12.02 -1.95
N ILE A 418 -10.11 -11.23 -2.41
CA ILE A 418 -8.74 -11.72 -2.61
C ILE A 418 -8.01 -11.77 -1.26
N GLY A 419 -7.92 -10.62 -0.58
CA GLY A 419 -7.40 -10.54 0.79
C GLY A 419 -6.02 -11.18 0.94
N PRO A 420 -5.80 -12.05 1.94
CA PRO A 420 -4.56 -12.81 2.10
C PRO A 420 -4.50 -14.09 1.24
N ASN A 421 -5.58 -14.48 0.56
CA ASN A 421 -5.75 -15.84 0.02
C ASN A 421 -4.83 -16.18 -1.15
N TRP A 422 -4.21 -15.18 -1.78
CA TRP A 422 -3.23 -15.37 -2.85
C TRP A 422 -1.89 -15.94 -2.36
N ARG A 423 -1.66 -15.94 -1.04
CA ARG A 423 -0.50 -16.57 -0.41
C ARG A 423 -0.91 -17.49 0.73
N SER A 424 0.04 -18.31 1.14
CA SER A 424 -0.01 -19.14 2.35
C SER A 424 1.06 -18.69 3.33
N GLY A 425 0.95 -19.12 4.59
CA GLY A 425 1.92 -18.84 5.64
C GLY A 425 2.05 -17.35 5.99
N GLY A 426 3.26 -16.94 6.37
CA GLY A 426 3.54 -15.58 6.85
C GLY A 426 3.19 -15.35 8.33
N GLY A 427 2.85 -16.41 9.05
CA GLY A 427 2.68 -16.43 10.50
C GLY A 427 3.93 -16.94 11.24
N PRO A 428 3.89 -17.04 12.58
CA PRO A 428 5.06 -17.36 13.40
C PRO A 428 5.72 -18.71 13.10
N THR A 429 4.99 -19.64 12.48
CA THR A 429 5.41 -21.05 12.30
C THR A 429 5.67 -21.44 10.85
N SER A 430 5.42 -20.55 9.88
CA SER A 430 5.52 -20.89 8.45
C SER A 430 5.89 -19.68 7.60
N ALA A 431 6.93 -19.83 6.77
CA ALA A 431 7.29 -18.83 5.78
C ALA A 431 6.14 -18.56 4.80
N ALA A 432 6.05 -17.33 4.30
CA ALA A 432 5.04 -16.98 3.31
C ALA A 432 5.42 -17.53 1.92
N ALA A 433 4.44 -18.05 1.20
CA ALA A 433 4.60 -18.56 -0.16
C ALA A 433 3.37 -18.29 -1.01
N ILE A 434 3.55 -17.96 -2.30
CA ILE A 434 2.44 -17.76 -3.24
C ILE A 434 1.67 -19.06 -3.42
N ARG A 435 0.35 -18.94 -3.57
CA ARG A 435 -0.49 -20.04 -4.02
C ARG A 435 -0.56 -20.06 -5.54
N THR A 436 0.00 -21.10 -6.16
CA THR A 436 0.03 -21.29 -7.62
C THR A 436 -1.13 -22.15 -8.13
N ASP A 437 -1.99 -22.64 -7.24
CA ASP A 437 -3.18 -23.45 -7.52
C ASP A 437 -4.41 -22.62 -7.91
N ARG A 438 -4.26 -21.29 -8.06
CA ARG A 438 -5.36 -20.37 -8.29
C ARG A 438 -4.95 -19.12 -9.07
N PHE A 439 -5.95 -18.49 -9.66
CA PHE A 439 -5.91 -17.12 -10.16
C PHE A 439 -7.22 -16.42 -9.80
N TYR A 440 -7.34 -15.14 -10.15
CA TYR A 440 -8.49 -14.32 -9.84
C TYR A 440 -9.09 -13.75 -11.11
N VAL A 441 -10.41 -13.62 -11.14
CA VAL A 441 -11.13 -12.83 -12.14
C VAL A 441 -11.62 -11.56 -11.45
N ILE A 442 -11.35 -10.42 -12.07
CA ILE A 442 -11.70 -9.08 -11.58
C ILE A 442 -12.57 -8.45 -12.64
N LYS A 443 -13.75 -7.99 -12.25
CA LYS A 443 -14.59 -7.13 -13.06
C LYS A 443 -14.41 -5.70 -12.54
N ASP A 444 -13.92 -4.80 -13.38
CA ASP A 444 -13.72 -3.40 -13.00
C ASP A 444 -15.02 -2.57 -13.07
N ALA A 445 -14.92 -1.30 -12.66
CA ALA A 445 -16.06 -0.38 -12.64
C ALA A 445 -16.62 -0.04 -14.04
N ASP A 446 -15.80 -0.21 -15.08
CA ASP A 446 -16.17 0.01 -16.48
C ASP A 446 -16.71 -1.27 -17.14
N GLY A 447 -16.80 -2.37 -16.39
CA GLY A 447 -17.34 -3.65 -16.84
C GLY A 447 -16.36 -4.50 -17.65
N ASN A 448 -15.08 -4.15 -17.70
CA ASN A 448 -14.05 -5.03 -18.22
C ASN A 448 -13.81 -6.19 -17.26
N TYR A 449 -13.53 -7.37 -17.80
CA TYR A 449 -13.15 -8.55 -17.04
C TYR A 449 -11.68 -8.85 -17.29
N TYR A 450 -10.91 -8.95 -16.22
CA TYR A 450 -9.51 -9.31 -16.20
C TYR A 450 -9.31 -10.63 -15.48
N LYS A 451 -8.40 -11.47 -15.96
CA LYS A 451 -7.80 -12.55 -15.17
C LYS A 451 -6.44 -12.10 -14.66
N LEU A 452 -6.11 -12.44 -13.41
CA LEU A 452 -4.87 -12.03 -12.74
C LEU A 452 -4.28 -13.19 -11.94
N LYS A 453 -2.98 -13.44 -12.08
CA LYS A 453 -2.24 -14.41 -11.23
C LYS A 453 -0.97 -13.80 -10.66
N PHE A 454 -0.69 -14.08 -9.39
CA PHE A 454 0.53 -13.64 -8.72
C PHE A 454 1.71 -14.52 -9.14
N THR A 455 2.84 -13.90 -9.45
CA THR A 455 4.03 -14.56 -10.00
C THR A 455 5.22 -14.50 -9.04
N ALA A 456 5.30 -13.47 -8.18
CA ALA A 456 6.33 -13.37 -7.15
C ALA A 456 5.78 -12.79 -5.83
N LEU A 457 6.27 -13.29 -4.70
CA LEU A 457 6.04 -12.70 -3.37
C LEU A 457 7.15 -11.69 -3.03
N THR A 458 8.33 -11.90 -3.61
CA THR A 458 9.55 -11.15 -3.35
C THR A 458 10.21 -10.72 -4.65
N THR A 459 10.82 -9.54 -4.65
CA THR A 459 11.74 -9.09 -5.71
C THR A 459 13.15 -9.05 -5.14
N GLY A 460 14.11 -9.70 -5.80
CA GLY A 460 15.50 -9.74 -5.32
C GLY A 460 15.66 -10.38 -3.92
N GLY A 461 14.73 -11.24 -3.51
CA GLY A 461 14.67 -11.83 -2.17
C GLY A 461 14.02 -10.95 -1.10
N GLU A 462 13.60 -9.72 -1.43
CA GLU A 462 12.95 -8.79 -0.52
C GLU A 462 11.42 -8.83 -0.67
N ARG A 463 10.69 -8.85 0.46
CA ARG A 463 9.21 -8.72 0.47
C ARG A 463 8.77 -7.26 0.37
N GLY A 464 7.47 -7.06 0.12
CA GLY A 464 6.89 -5.73 -0.05
C GLY A 464 6.97 -5.21 -1.49
N LYS A 465 7.33 -6.07 -2.44
CA LYS A 465 7.28 -5.82 -3.88
C LYS A 465 6.77 -7.05 -4.65
N PRO A 466 5.57 -7.59 -4.34
CA PRO A 466 5.08 -8.75 -5.05
C PRO A 466 4.81 -8.43 -6.52
N GLN A 467 4.81 -9.47 -7.35
CA GLN A 467 4.56 -9.36 -8.77
C GLN A 467 3.32 -10.16 -9.18
N PHE A 468 2.61 -9.66 -10.19
CA PHE A 468 1.51 -10.36 -10.84
C PHE A 468 1.51 -10.10 -12.34
N GLU A 469 0.81 -10.95 -13.07
CA GLU A 469 0.42 -10.73 -14.46
C GLU A 469 -1.11 -10.73 -14.58
N PHE A 470 -1.61 -10.01 -15.58
CA PHE A 470 -3.03 -9.92 -15.87
C PHE A 470 -3.29 -9.89 -17.38
N ALA A 471 -4.50 -10.27 -17.77
CA ALA A 471 -4.96 -10.22 -19.16
C ALA A 471 -6.46 -9.92 -19.21
N LEU A 472 -6.86 -9.09 -20.18
CA LEU A 472 -8.25 -8.82 -20.50
C LEU A 472 -8.90 -10.11 -21.02
N VAL A 473 -10.02 -10.46 -20.41
CA VAL A 473 -10.89 -11.57 -20.82
C VAL A 473 -12.02 -11.04 -21.70
N LYS A 474 -12.60 -9.91 -21.32
CA LYS A 474 -13.72 -9.27 -22.01
C LYS A 474 -13.69 -7.76 -21.75
N LYS A 475 -13.83 -6.96 -22.80
CA LYS A 475 -14.00 -5.50 -22.68
C LYS A 475 -15.43 -5.16 -22.23
N GLY A 476 -15.57 -4.17 -21.35
CA GLY A 476 -16.85 -3.53 -21.03
C GLY A 476 -17.50 -2.91 -22.26
N VAL A 477 -18.82 -2.75 -22.23
CA VAL A 477 -19.62 -2.17 -23.33
C VAL A 477 -19.91 -0.71 -23.04
#